data_AF-A0A3M1HY36-F1
#
_entry.id   AF-A0A3M1HY36-F1
#
_cell.length_a   1.000
_cell.length_b   1.000
_cell.length_c   1.000
_cell.angle_alpha   90.00
_cell.angle_beta   90.00
_cell.angle_gamma   90.00
#
_symmetry.space_group_name_H-M   'P 1'
#
loop_
_entity.id
_entity.type
_entity.pdbx_description
1 polymer ?
#
loop_
_entity_poly.entity_id
_entity_poly.type
_entity_poly.pdbx_seq_one_letter_code
_entity_poly.pdbx_strand_id
1 'polypeptide(L)'
;MADAPKPLAPAWFEAAAALVRGLVARSRVPEDAGHAEDTLCWLERLRPDADWALRLAALAHDLDRALPDDLRVHREDFADYDDFKAAHAANSARVLARILHDVRAPTDAIRKATYFVLHHETGKPDDPAL
;
A
#
# COMPACT_ATOMS: atom_id res chain seq x y z
N MET A 1 25.43 12.23 14.99
CA MET A 1 25.12 10.84 15.41
C MET A 1 25.09 10.01 14.15
N ALA A 2 25.85 8.92 14.07
CA ALA A 2 25.76 8.01 12.94
C ALA A 2 24.40 7.31 13.01
N ASP A 3 23.66 7.34 11.90
CA ASP A 3 22.35 6.70 11.79
C ASP A 3 22.54 5.19 11.98
N ALA A 4 21.73 4.56 12.84
CA ALA A 4 21.82 3.12 13.03
C ALA A 4 21.50 2.43 11.68
N PRO A 5 22.23 1.36 11.30
CA PRO A 5 21.94 0.68 10.04
C PRO A 5 20.50 0.17 10.06
N LYS A 6 19.74 0.56 9.04
CA LYS A 6 18.35 0.14 8.87
C LYS A 6 18.30 -1.39 8.86
N PRO A 7 17.37 -2.04 9.58
CA PRO A 7 17.26 -3.49 9.58
C PRO A 7 17.10 -3.99 8.14
N LEU A 8 17.70 -5.15 7.84
CA LEU A 8 17.52 -5.82 6.56
C LEU A 8 16.03 -6.16 6.39
N ALA A 9 15.51 -5.89 5.20
CA ALA A 9 14.14 -6.24 4.88
C ALA A 9 13.94 -7.77 4.88
N PRO A 10 12.83 -8.27 5.42
CA PRO A 10 12.53 -9.69 5.36
C PRO A 10 12.21 -10.10 3.91
N ALA A 11 12.53 -11.33 3.54
CA ALA A 11 12.35 -11.82 2.17
C ALA A 11 10.91 -11.67 1.63
N TRP A 12 9.90 -11.81 2.49
CA TRP A 12 8.50 -11.61 2.11
C TRP A 12 8.22 -10.15 1.71
N PHE A 13 8.86 -9.18 2.35
CA PHE A 13 8.69 -7.76 2.04
C PHE A 13 9.29 -7.46 0.68
N GLU A 14 10.52 -7.91 0.42
CA GLU A 14 11.19 -7.69 -0.86
C GLU A 14 10.40 -8.31 -2.02
N ALA A 15 9.92 -9.54 -1.84
CA ALA A 15 9.08 -10.21 -2.83
C ALA A 15 7.76 -9.45 -3.07
N ALA A 16 7.07 -9.03 -2.00
CA ALA A 16 5.82 -8.27 -2.13
C ALA A 16 6.06 -6.89 -2.79
N ALA A 17 7.08 -6.16 -2.36
CA ALA A 17 7.42 -4.84 -2.89
C ALA A 17 7.77 -4.91 -4.39
N ALA A 18 8.49 -5.95 -4.82
CA ALA A 18 8.77 -6.18 -6.23
C ALA A 18 7.49 -6.41 -7.06
N LEU A 19 6.53 -7.19 -6.53
CA LEU A 19 5.24 -7.42 -7.19
C LEU A 19 4.39 -6.16 -7.23
N VAL A 20 4.33 -5.39 -6.14
CA VAL A 20 3.61 -4.11 -6.06
C VAL A 20 4.20 -3.13 -7.07
N ARG A 21 5.51 -2.93 -7.10
CA ARG A 21 6.20 -2.08 -8.09
C ARG A 21 5.89 -2.51 -9.52
N GLY A 22 5.95 -3.81 -9.78
CA GLY A 22 5.65 -4.36 -11.10
C GLY A 22 4.20 -4.14 -11.53
N LEU A 23 3.27 -4.04 -10.58
CA LEU A 23 1.87 -3.70 -10.85
C LEU A 23 1.70 -2.20 -11.06
N VAL A 24 2.21 -1.36 -10.15
CA VAL A 24 2.09 0.11 -10.24
C VAL A 24 2.76 0.65 -11.52
N ALA A 25 3.88 0.06 -11.94
CA ALA A 25 4.55 0.42 -13.20
C ALA A 25 3.70 0.17 -14.46
N ARG A 26 2.58 -0.56 -14.36
CA ARG A 26 1.63 -0.79 -15.45
C ARG A 26 0.48 0.22 -15.45
N SER A 27 0.43 1.14 -14.48
CA SER A 27 -0.58 2.19 -14.49
C SER A 27 -0.53 2.99 -15.79
N ARG A 28 -1.70 3.41 -16.26
CA ARG A 28 -1.83 4.33 -17.39
C ARG A 28 -1.49 5.77 -17.02
N VAL A 29 -1.41 6.07 -15.73
CA VAL A 29 -1.02 7.37 -15.18
C VAL A 29 0.47 7.31 -14.85
N PRO A 30 1.35 8.02 -15.59
CA PRO A 30 2.80 7.97 -15.39
C PRO A 30 3.25 8.33 -13.97
N GLU A 31 2.49 9.17 -13.29
CA GLU A 31 2.77 9.68 -11.95
C GLU A 31 2.57 8.63 -10.85
N ASP A 32 1.75 7.59 -11.06
CA ASP A 32 1.40 6.63 -10.00
C ASP A 32 2.62 5.87 -9.47
N ALA A 33 3.57 5.52 -10.35
CA ALA A 33 4.80 4.84 -9.93
C ALA A 33 5.70 5.75 -9.08
N GLY A 34 5.83 7.03 -9.47
CA GLY A 34 6.58 8.01 -8.70
C GLY A 34 5.92 8.29 -7.35
N HIS A 35 4.61 8.48 -7.34
CA HIS A 35 3.80 8.71 -6.15
C HIS A 35 3.93 7.59 -5.11
N ALA A 36 3.90 6.32 -5.54
CA ALA A 36 4.08 5.18 -4.65
C ALA A 36 5.47 5.16 -3.99
N GLU A 37 6.55 5.40 -4.76
CA GLU A 37 7.91 5.43 -4.23
C GLU A 37 8.16 6.65 -3.33
N ASP A 38 7.64 7.82 -3.72
CA ASP A 38 7.79 9.05 -2.94
C ASP A 38 7.05 8.93 -1.61
N THR A 39 5.87 8.29 -1.58
CA THR A 39 5.13 8.02 -0.35
C THR A 39 5.94 7.14 0.60
N LEU A 40 6.57 6.06 0.10
CA LEU A 40 7.48 5.24 0.90
C LEU A 40 8.70 6.03 1.39
N CYS A 41 9.31 6.84 0.51
CA CYS A 41 10.46 7.69 0.86
C CYS A 41 10.11 8.67 1.99
N TRP A 42 8.96 9.33 1.92
CA TRP A 42 8.48 10.24 2.97
C TRP A 42 8.21 9.51 4.27
N LEU A 43 7.55 8.35 4.24
CA LEU A 43 7.34 7.53 5.43
C LEU A 43 8.68 7.20 6.10
N GLU A 44 9.69 6.78 5.34
CA GLU A 44 10.98 6.39 5.89
C GLU A 44 11.78 7.57 6.47
N ARG A 45 11.55 8.79 5.96
CA ARG A 45 12.13 10.02 6.52
C ARG A 45 11.43 10.45 7.81
N LEU A 46 10.10 10.34 7.86
CA LEU A 46 9.29 10.78 9.00
C LEU A 46 9.29 9.76 10.14
N ARG A 47 9.32 8.47 9.80
CA ARG A 47 9.29 7.35 10.75
C ARG A 47 10.26 6.25 10.31
N PRO A 48 11.58 6.44 10.56
CA PRO A 48 12.60 5.46 10.16
C PRO A 48 12.42 4.08 10.79
N ASP A 49 11.72 3.99 11.93
CA ASP A 49 11.39 2.78 12.67
C ASP A 49 10.05 2.13 12.23
N ALA A 50 9.39 2.68 11.20
CA ALA A 50 8.15 2.11 10.66
C ALA A 50 8.33 0.62 10.34
N ASP A 51 7.38 -0.19 10.79
CA ASP A 51 7.42 -1.63 10.52
C ASP A 51 7.25 -1.93 9.02
N TRP A 52 7.63 -3.14 8.61
CA TRP A 52 7.60 -3.53 7.21
C TRP A 52 6.18 -3.57 6.62
N ALA A 53 5.15 -3.73 7.44
CA ALA A 53 3.77 -3.72 6.99
C ALA A 53 3.31 -2.29 6.65
N LEU A 54 3.68 -1.30 7.46
CA LEU A 54 3.40 0.12 7.18
C LEU A 54 4.18 0.61 5.96
N ARG A 55 5.45 0.21 5.81
CA ARG A 55 6.24 0.52 4.60
C ARG A 55 5.61 -0.06 3.33
N LEU A 56 5.16 -1.30 3.39
CA LEU A 56 4.50 -1.90 2.24
C LEU A 56 3.15 -1.23 1.94
N ALA A 57 2.38 -0.87 2.98
CA ALA A 57 1.12 -0.16 2.81
C ALA A 57 1.32 1.21 2.13
N ALA A 58 2.37 1.96 2.49
CA ALA A 58 2.74 3.21 1.81
C ALA A 58 2.98 2.99 0.31
N LEU A 59 3.72 1.95 -0.06
CA LEU A 59 4.00 1.60 -1.46
C LEU A 59 2.75 1.10 -2.22
N ALA A 60 1.77 0.52 -1.52
CA ALA A 60 0.63 -0.21 -2.11
C ALA A 60 -0.73 0.47 -1.91
N HIS A 61 -0.80 1.67 -1.32
CA HIS A 61 -2.07 2.26 -0.89
C HIS A 61 -3.07 2.49 -2.03
N ASP A 62 -2.57 2.92 -3.18
CA ASP A 62 -3.35 3.26 -4.39
C ASP A 62 -3.35 2.12 -5.45
N LEU A 63 -3.10 0.86 -5.07
CA LEU A 63 -2.96 -0.27 -6.03
C LEU A 63 -4.10 -0.42 -7.04
N ASP A 64 -5.34 -0.08 -6.66
CA ASP A 64 -6.50 -0.09 -7.55
C ASP A 64 -6.28 0.77 -8.80
N ARG A 65 -5.54 1.89 -8.73
CA ARG A 65 -5.28 2.77 -9.89
C ARG A 65 -4.50 2.10 -11.00
N ALA A 66 -3.67 1.13 -10.64
CA ALA A 66 -2.82 0.39 -11.57
C ALA A 66 -3.49 -0.86 -12.16
N LEU A 67 -4.73 -1.16 -11.78
CA LEU A 67 -5.47 -2.30 -12.30
C LEU A 67 -5.97 -2.05 -13.72
N PRO A 68 -6.16 -3.14 -14.50
CA PRO A 68 -6.96 -3.09 -15.72
C PRO A 68 -8.35 -2.48 -15.50
N ASP A 69 -8.89 -1.87 -16.55
CA ASP A 69 -10.13 -1.09 -16.52
C ASP A 69 -11.34 -1.90 -16.04
N ASP A 70 -11.39 -3.20 -16.30
CA ASP A 70 -12.46 -4.11 -15.88
C ASP A 70 -12.36 -4.55 -14.41
N LEU A 71 -11.23 -4.26 -13.74
CA LEU A 71 -10.98 -4.63 -12.35
C LEU A 71 -10.84 -3.42 -11.41
N ARG A 72 -10.62 -2.23 -11.97
CA ARG A 72 -10.49 -0.97 -11.24
C ARG A 72 -11.85 -0.43 -10.82
N VAL A 73 -11.90 0.24 -9.67
CA VAL A 73 -13.06 1.03 -9.24
C VAL A 73 -13.11 2.35 -10.02
N HIS A 74 -14.22 2.65 -10.70
CA HIS A 74 -14.38 3.90 -11.44
C HIS A 74 -15.19 4.93 -10.67
N ARG A 75 -14.76 6.19 -10.72
CA ARG A 75 -15.43 7.29 -10.04
C ARG A 75 -16.86 7.51 -10.57
N GLU A 76 -17.10 7.31 -11.86
CA GLU A 76 -18.43 7.50 -12.46
C GLU A 76 -19.51 6.55 -11.93
N ASP A 77 -19.11 5.41 -11.33
CA ASP A 77 -20.05 4.41 -10.79
C ASP A 77 -20.66 4.81 -9.43
N PHE A 78 -20.21 5.93 -8.84
CA PHE A 78 -20.59 6.35 -7.51
C PHE A 78 -21.21 7.76 -7.52
N ALA A 79 -22.30 7.92 -6.78
CA ALA A 79 -22.90 9.25 -6.57
C ALA A 79 -22.07 10.08 -5.58
N ASP A 80 -21.59 9.44 -4.52
CA ASP A 80 -20.83 10.06 -3.44
C ASP A 80 -19.32 9.84 -3.62
N TYR A 81 -18.53 10.86 -3.27
CA TYR A 81 -17.07 10.81 -3.42
C TYR A 81 -16.41 9.95 -2.34
N ASP A 82 -16.93 9.97 -1.11
CA ASP A 82 -16.38 9.19 0.00
C ASP A 82 -16.67 7.71 -0.21
N ASP A 83 -17.86 7.36 -0.74
CA ASP A 83 -18.18 5.99 -1.14
C ASP A 83 -17.21 5.46 -2.21
N PHE A 84 -16.88 6.28 -3.21
CA PHE A 84 -15.86 5.93 -4.22
C PHE A 84 -14.49 5.68 -3.58
N LYS A 85 -14.05 6.57 -2.68
CA LYS A 85 -12.74 6.45 -2.03
C LYS A 85 -12.68 5.23 -1.09
N ALA A 86 -13.77 4.91 -0.41
CA ALA A 86 -13.89 3.69 0.39
C ALA A 86 -13.82 2.42 -0.49
N ALA A 87 -14.52 2.41 -1.64
CA ALA A 87 -14.46 1.28 -2.57
C ALA A 87 -13.07 1.10 -3.18
N HIS A 88 -12.41 2.20 -3.57
CA HIS A 88 -11.03 2.24 -4.04
C HIS A 88 -10.06 1.63 -3.02
N ALA A 89 -10.08 2.11 -1.78
CA ALA A 89 -9.23 1.62 -0.70
C ALA A 89 -9.47 0.13 -0.41
N ALA A 90 -10.74 -0.31 -0.43
CA ALA A 90 -11.10 -1.71 -0.26
C ALA A 90 -10.56 -2.61 -1.38
N ASN A 91 -10.61 -2.15 -2.64
CA ASN A 91 -10.07 -2.93 -3.76
C ASN A 91 -8.54 -3.00 -3.72
N SER A 92 -7.86 -1.88 -3.42
CA SER A 92 -6.41 -1.85 -3.19
C SER A 92 -6.00 -2.84 -2.09
N ALA A 93 -6.70 -2.86 -0.95
CA ALA A 93 -6.43 -3.77 0.16
C ALA A 93 -6.63 -5.24 -0.23
N ARG A 94 -7.67 -5.54 -1.01
CA ARG A 94 -7.95 -6.90 -1.52
C ARG A 94 -6.83 -7.40 -2.44
N VAL A 95 -6.34 -6.55 -3.33
CA VAL A 95 -5.23 -6.89 -4.24
C VAL A 95 -3.94 -7.11 -3.45
N LEU A 96 -3.63 -6.22 -2.49
CA LEU A 96 -2.47 -6.37 -1.62
C LEU A 96 -2.52 -7.66 -0.81
N ALA A 97 -3.69 -8.02 -0.25
CA ALA A 97 -3.88 -9.26 0.48
C ALA A 97 -3.51 -10.48 -0.38
N ARG A 98 -3.93 -10.47 -1.66
CA ARG A 98 -3.60 -11.55 -2.59
C ARG A 98 -2.09 -11.65 -2.83
N ILE A 99 -1.43 -10.53 -3.14
CA ILE A 99 0.03 -10.47 -3.32
C ILE A 99 0.75 -11.05 -2.10
N LEU A 100 0.33 -10.64 -0.89
CA LEU A 100 0.96 -11.07 0.34
C LEU A 100 0.74 -12.55 0.66
N HIS A 101 -0.43 -13.09 0.34
CA HIS A 101 -0.69 -14.53 0.41
C HIS A 101 0.18 -15.31 -0.56
N ASP A 102 0.33 -14.83 -1.80
CA ASP A 102 1.12 -15.51 -2.84
C ASP A 102 2.61 -15.58 -2.46
N VAL A 103 3.16 -14.55 -1.79
CA VAL A 103 4.54 -14.56 -1.27
C VAL A 103 4.68 -15.17 0.13
N ARG A 104 3.60 -15.73 0.70
CA ARG A 104 3.57 -16.36 2.03
C ARG A 104 4.04 -15.43 3.16
N ALA A 105 3.62 -14.16 3.11
CA ALA A 105 3.93 -13.22 4.18
C ALA A 105 3.31 -13.66 5.53
N PRO A 106 3.92 -13.27 6.66
CA PRO A 106 3.36 -13.52 7.98
C PRO A 106 1.92 -12.99 8.13
N THR A 107 1.05 -13.74 8.81
CA THR A 107 -0.37 -13.37 8.97
C THR A 107 -0.57 -11.99 9.61
N ASP A 108 0.29 -11.62 10.55
CA ASP A 108 0.27 -10.29 11.18
C ASP A 108 0.66 -9.19 10.20
N ALA A 109 1.64 -9.42 9.32
CA ALA A 109 2.01 -8.49 8.26
C ALA A 109 0.88 -8.33 7.24
N ILE A 110 0.22 -9.42 6.84
CA ILE A 110 -0.97 -9.38 5.97
C ILE A 110 -2.03 -8.49 6.59
N ARG A 111 -2.45 -8.82 7.81
CA ARG A 111 -3.51 -8.10 8.53
C ARG A 111 -3.19 -6.61 8.66
N LYS A 112 -1.98 -6.26 9.09
CA LYS A 112 -1.57 -4.86 9.28
C LYS A 112 -1.51 -4.10 7.96
N ALA A 113 -0.83 -4.64 6.95
CA ALA A 113 -0.67 -3.93 5.67
C ALA A 113 -2.01 -3.69 4.98
N THR A 114 -2.89 -4.71 4.93
CA THR A 114 -4.23 -4.56 4.34
C THR A 114 -5.10 -3.61 5.15
N TYR A 115 -4.93 -3.59 6.48
CA TYR A 115 -5.65 -2.66 7.33
C TYR A 115 -5.25 -1.21 7.07
N PHE A 116 -3.94 -0.92 6.95
CA PHE A 116 -3.48 0.42 6.60
C PHE A 116 -4.00 0.87 5.23
N VAL A 117 -3.92 0.00 4.23
CA VAL A 117 -4.45 0.31 2.89
C VAL A 117 -5.97 0.51 2.90
N LEU A 118 -6.73 -0.27 3.67
CA LEU A 118 -8.19 -0.11 3.73
C LEU A 118 -8.63 1.25 4.29
N HIS A 119 -7.79 1.90 5.11
CA HIS A 119 -8.15 3.15 5.81
C HIS A 119 -7.26 4.33 5.45
N HIS A 120 -6.50 4.25 4.36
CA HIS A 120 -5.50 5.28 4.02
C HIS A 120 -6.13 6.64 3.64
N GLU A 121 -7.41 6.65 3.25
CA GLU A 121 -8.12 7.86 2.82
C GLU A 121 -8.53 8.77 3.98
N THR A 122 -8.96 8.15 5.10
CA THR A 122 -9.45 8.87 6.28
C THR A 122 -8.45 8.85 7.44
N GLY A 123 -7.44 7.99 7.35
CA GLY A 123 -6.70 7.53 8.52
C GLY A 123 -7.61 6.78 9.50
N LYS A 124 -7.06 6.44 10.67
CA LYS A 124 -7.84 5.99 11.83
C LYS A 124 -7.46 6.81 13.07
N PRO A 125 -8.43 7.32 13.84
CA PRO A 125 -8.17 8.02 15.10
C PRO A 125 -7.52 7.13 16.18
N ASP A 126 -7.79 5.82 16.15
CA ASP A 126 -7.47 4.90 17.27
C ASP A 126 -6.43 3.82 16.90
N ASP A 127 -5.52 4.08 15.96
CA ASP A 127 -4.44 3.13 15.69
C ASP A 127 -3.37 3.22 16.80
N PRO A 128 -3.16 2.20 17.64
CA PRO A 128 -2.13 2.23 18.68
C PRO A 128 -0.70 2.19 18.12
N ALA A 129 -0.53 2.01 16.80
CA ALA A 129 0.74 2.19 16.11
C ALA A 129 0.99 3.63 15.64
N LEU A 130 0.05 4.56 15.87
CA LEU A 130 0.26 6.02 15.79
C LEU A 130 0.32 6.64 17.17
#